data_AF-A0A377HHW2-F1
#
_entry.id   AF-A0A377HHW2-F1
#
_cell.length_a   1.000
_cell.length_b   1.000
_cell.length_c   1.000
_cell.angle_alpha   90.00
_cell.angle_beta   90.00
_cell.angle_gamma   90.00
#
_symmetry.space_group_name_H-M   'P 1'
#
loop_
_entity.id
_entity.type
_entity.pdbx_description
1 polymer ?
#
loop_
_entity_poly.entity_id
_entity_poly.type
_entity_poly.pdbx_seq_one_letter_code
_entity_poly.pdbx_strand_id
1 'polypeptide(L)' 'MLTFPFVTIENVDVVDANHIIVGNDNNFPFSSSRWPNMADDNEFILLNVKNFLK' A
#
# COMPACT_ATOMS: atom_id res chain seq x y z
N MET A 1 13.32 9.69 -0.73
CA MET A 1 12.19 9.45 -1.63
C MET A 1 11.41 8.27 -1.05
N LEU A 2 10.11 8.43 -0.82
CA LEU A 2 9.24 7.30 -0.49
C LEU A 2 8.97 6.55 -1.79
N THR A 3 9.45 5.32 -1.91
CA THR A 3 9.21 4.47 -3.08
C THR A 3 8.18 3.43 -2.68
N PHE A 4 6.93 3.62 -3.09
CA PHE A 4 5.95 2.54 -2.96
C PHE A 4 6.22 1.51 -4.05
N PRO A 5 6.44 0.25 -3.70
CA PRO A 5 7.24 -0.64 -4.55
C PRO A 5 6.50 -1.31 -5.71
N PHE A 6 5.20 -1.11 -5.90
CA PHE A 6 4.49 -1.69 -7.04
C PHE A 6 3.34 -0.77 -7.47
N VAL A 7 3.02 -0.78 -8.77
CA VAL A 7 2.19 0.25 -9.43
C VAL A 7 0.69 0.01 -9.23
N THR A 8 0.28 -1.19 -8.82
CA THR A 8 -1.13 -1.51 -8.55
C THR A 8 -1.40 -1.47 -7.06
N ILE A 9 -2.10 -0.41 -6.66
CA ILE A 9 -2.79 -0.35 -5.38
C ILE A 9 -3.88 -1.41 -5.38
N GLU A 10 -3.92 -2.26 -4.36
CA GLU A 10 -4.90 -3.36 -4.27
C GLU A 10 -6.00 -3.06 -3.24
N ASN A 11 -5.74 -2.12 -2.32
CA ASN A 11 -6.75 -1.61 -1.42
C ASN A 11 -6.50 -0.14 -1.03
N VAL A 12 -7.60 0.58 -0.80
CA VAL A 12 -7.60 1.88 -0.12
C VAL A 12 -8.73 1.86 0.90
N ASP A 13 -8.44 2.16 2.15
CA ASP A 13 -9.46 2.22 3.21
C ASP A 13 -9.26 3.44 4.13
N VAL A 14 -10.33 3.83 4.82
CA VAL A 14 -10.36 4.98 5.72
C VAL A 14 -9.92 4.54 7.12
N VAL A 15 -8.93 5.24 7.66
CA VAL A 15 -8.48 5.05 9.05
C VAL A 15 -9.16 6.06 9.97
N ASP A 16 -9.16 7.33 9.58
CA ASP A 16 -9.86 8.41 10.26
C ASP A 16 -10.15 9.59 9.31
N ALA A 17 -10.69 10.69 9.85
CA ALA A 17 -11.07 11.88 9.08
C ALA A 17 -9.95 12.51 8.23
N ASN A 18 -8.68 12.25 8.54
CA ASN A 18 -7.53 12.81 7.84
C ASN A 18 -6.59 11.75 7.25
N HIS A 19 -6.86 10.46 7.46
CA HIS A 19 -5.94 9.39 7.09
C HIS A 19 -6.61 8.27 6.31
N ILE A 20 -5.91 7.82 5.28
CA ILE A 20 -6.22 6.60 4.56
C ILE A 20 -5.05 5.63 4.67
N ILE A 21 -5.36 4.34 4.62
CA ILE A 21 -4.38 3.29 4.42
C ILE A 21 -4.39 2.89 2.94
N VAL A 22 -3.20 2.69 2.40
CA VAL A 22 -2.98 2.20 1.06
C VAL A 22 -2.31 0.83 1.18
N GLY A 23 -2.97 -0.21 0.65
CA GLY A 23 -2.52 -1.60 0.69
C GLY A 23 -2.01 -2.10 -0.65
N ASN A 24 -0.97 -2.93 -0.59
CA ASN A 24 -0.35 -3.66 -1.68
C ASN A 24 -0.11 -5.10 -1.19
N ASP A 25 -1.04 -5.99 -1.48
CA ASP A 25 -1.11 -7.42 -1.14
C ASP A 25 -0.28 -8.25 -2.14
N ASN A 26 1.02 -7.93 -2.18
CA ASN A 26 2.01 -8.64 -2.98
C ASN A 26 2.37 -10.03 -2.41
N ASN A 27 1.80 -10.41 -1.27
CA ASN A 27 2.01 -11.69 -0.61
C ASN A 27 0.88 -12.70 -0.86
N PHE A 28 -0.12 -12.36 -1.68
CA PHE A 28 -1.18 -13.32 -2.04
C PHE A 28 -0.61 -14.60 -2.69
N PRO A 29 -1.12 -15.80 -2.35
CA PRO A 29 -0.67 -17.05 -2.97
C PRO A 29 -0.70 -16.98 -4.50
N PHE A 30 0.35 -17.46 -5.16
CA PHE A 30 0.59 -17.37 -6.62
C PHE A 30 0.98 -15.99 -7.15
N SER A 31 1.06 -14.95 -6.31
CA SER A 31 1.77 -13.72 -6.65
C SER A 31 3.28 -13.98 -6.72
N SER A 32 3.98 -13.21 -7.55
CA SER A 32 5.44 -13.30 -7.68
C SER A 32 6.19 -12.37 -6.72
N SER A 33 5.46 -11.59 -5.91
CA SER A 33 5.95 -10.46 -5.11
C SER A 33 6.83 -9.53 -5.97
N ARG A 34 7.55 -8.57 -5.37
CA ARG A 34 8.54 -7.79 -6.11
C ARG A 34 9.74 -8.63 -6.54
N TRP A 35 10.11 -9.59 -5.70
CA TRP A 35 11.21 -10.52 -5.92
C TRP A 35 10.65 -11.94 -5.88
N PRO A 36 10.94 -12.78 -6.90
CA PRO A 36 10.41 -14.13 -6.95
C PRO A 36 10.71 -14.92 -5.67
N ASN A 37 9.67 -15.50 -5.06
CA ASN A 37 9.74 -16.29 -3.83
C ASN A 37 10.19 -15.50 -2.58
N MET A 38 10.04 -14.18 -2.56
CA MET A 38 10.32 -13.35 -1.39
C MET A 38 9.15 -12.43 -1.09
N ALA A 39 8.52 -12.65 0.06
CA ALA A 39 7.44 -11.81 0.55
C ALA A 39 7.90 -10.35 0.72
N ASP A 40 7.01 -9.41 0.44
CA ASP A 40 7.24 -7.99 0.70
C ASP A 40 6.95 -7.68 2.17
N ASP A 41 7.93 -7.09 2.86
CA ASP A 41 7.77 -6.68 4.28
C ASP A 41 6.91 -5.40 4.45
N ASN A 42 6.64 -4.67 3.36
CA ASN A 42 6.03 -3.33 3.39
C ASN A 42 4.76 -3.25 2.52
N GLU A 43 3.67 -3.85 3.00
CA GLU A 43 2.39 -3.93 2.27
C GLU A 43 1.47 -2.74 2.51
N PHE A 44 1.75 -1.90 3.50
CA PHE A 44 0.87 -0.81 3.90
C PHE A 44 1.59 0.53 4.01
N ILE A 45 0.92 1.59 3.54
CA ILE A 45 1.29 2.99 3.81
C ILE A 45 0.11 3.70 4.46
N LEU A 46 0.37 4.41 5.56
CA LEU A 46 -0.57 5.38 6.14
C LEU A 46 -0.30 6.77 5.54
N LEU A 47 -1.30 7.35 4.88
CA LEU A 47 -1.21 8.68 4.28
C LEU A 47 -2.07 9.67 5.04
N ASN A 48 -1.51 10.85 5.35
CA ASN A 48 -2.30 12.01 5.76
C ASN A 48 -2.80 12.75 4.51
N VAL A 49 -4.12 12.77 4.32
CA VAL A 49 -4.78 13.34 3.14
C VAL A 49 -5.57 14.61 3.45
N LYS A 50 -5.39 15.19 4.64
CA LYS A 50 -6.14 16.37 5.11
C LYS A 50 -6.14 17.53 4.11
N ASN A 51 -5.03 17.76 3.42
CA ASN A 51 -4.93 18.86 2.46
C ASN A 51 -5.53 18.53 1.09
N PHE A 52 -5.67 17.25 0.76
CA PHE A 52 -6.29 16.79 -0.49
C PHE A 52 -7.83 16.82 -0.41
N LEU A 53 -8.39 16.54 0.77
CA LEU A 53 -9.84 16.51 1.02
C LEU A 53 -10.48 17.88 1.30
N LYS A 54 -9.73 18.98 1.11
CA LYS A 54 -10.23 20.36 1.29
C LYS A 54 -10.79 20.95 0.01
#